data_AF-A0A8C3AIL9-F1
#
_entry.id   AF-A0A8C3AIL9-F1
#
_cell.length_a   1.000
_cell.length_b   1.000
_cell.length_c   1.000
_cell.angle_alpha   90.00
_cell.angle_beta   90.00
_cell.angle_gamma   90.00
#
_symmetry.space_group_name_H-M   'P 1'
#
loop_
_entity.id
_entity.type
_entity.pdbx_description
1 polymer ?
#
loop_
_entity_poly.entity_id
_entity_poly.type
_entity_poly.pdbx_seq_one_letter_code
_entity_poly.pdbx_strand_id
1 'polypeptide(L)'
;MKKEQVVNCQFSVWYPIFKQHTIKSLILPLPQNVIEYLLDDGTLVVSGSDHNTQQTHTNNSDSDAEEDVQAPEFPEFTSKVLEAINALGGRVFPKLNWSAPRDANWIALNSSLQCDSLSDIFLLFKSSDFITHDLTQPFLVCSDQDSPDPVVNYELVLRKWSELIPGGEFRCFVKENKLIAISQRDYTQHYQHLLKQEEHILHAVQEFFSQHIQYKFLDEDFVFDVYRDSQGRVWLIDVNPFGEVTESLLFSWEELTSGGEMSINTESCFDGPAFRCTTSEVTVQPSPCLSYRIPRDFVDLSSGEDAYKLIDFLKLKKSQQEDSEEEENAPQ
;
A
#
# COMPACT_ATOMS: atom_id res chain seq x y z
N MET A 1 8.48 15.33 -10.17
CA MET A 1 9.01 13.95 -10.23
C MET A 1 9.06 13.51 -11.69
N LYS A 2 10.15 12.87 -12.11
CA LYS A 2 10.32 12.30 -13.46
C LYS A 2 10.06 10.79 -13.48
N LYS A 3 9.76 10.22 -14.65
CA LYS A 3 9.55 8.77 -14.84
C LYS A 3 10.74 7.93 -14.36
N GLU A 4 11.96 8.43 -14.58
CA GLU A 4 13.20 7.78 -14.11
C GLU A 4 13.25 7.61 -12.58
N GLN A 5 12.76 8.59 -11.82
CA GLN A 5 12.74 8.52 -10.34
C GLN A 5 11.76 7.43 -9.85
N VAL A 6 10.66 7.22 -10.57
CA VAL A 6 9.73 6.11 -10.29
C VAL A 6 10.43 4.77 -10.55
N VAL A 7 11.12 4.65 -11.68
CA VAL A 7 11.89 3.44 -12.05
C VAL A 7 12.96 3.12 -11.01
N ASN A 8 13.68 4.13 -10.50
CA ASN A 8 14.72 3.96 -9.47
C ASN A 8 14.17 3.49 -8.13
N CYS A 9 12.90 3.76 -7.83
CA CYS A 9 12.22 3.32 -6.61
C CYS A 9 11.64 1.91 -6.69
N GLN A 10 11.81 1.19 -7.81
CA GLN A 10 11.43 -0.21 -7.91
C GLN A 10 12.20 -1.07 -6.90
N PHE A 11 11.52 -2.05 -6.31
CA PHE A 11 12.10 -2.93 -5.30
C PHE A 11 13.37 -3.63 -5.80
N SER A 12 13.38 -4.18 -7.01
CA SER A 12 14.58 -4.78 -7.61
C SER A 12 15.76 -3.84 -7.82
N VAL A 13 15.54 -2.52 -7.88
CA VAL A 13 16.60 -1.53 -8.06
C VAL A 13 17.27 -1.21 -6.72
N TRP A 14 16.50 -0.88 -5.69
CA TRP A 14 17.07 -0.47 -4.40
C TRP A 14 17.42 -1.66 -3.48
N TYR A 15 16.73 -2.79 -3.60
CA TYR A 15 16.94 -3.94 -2.71
C TYR A 15 18.37 -4.50 -2.76
N PRO A 16 19.03 -4.67 -3.92
CA PRO A 16 20.42 -5.13 -3.98
C PRO A 16 21.40 -4.17 -3.29
N ILE A 17 21.14 -2.86 -3.36
CA ILE A 17 21.98 -1.81 -2.76
C ILE A 17 21.90 -1.89 -1.23
N PHE A 18 20.69 -2.07 -0.69
CA PHE A 18 20.43 -1.99 0.75
C PHE A 18 20.13 -3.34 1.42
N LYS A 19 20.47 -4.45 0.76
CA LYS A 19 20.12 -5.83 1.18
C LYS A 19 20.49 -6.16 2.63
N GLN A 20 21.56 -5.58 3.17
CA GLN A 20 22.03 -5.83 4.54
C GLN A 20 21.23 -5.06 5.62
N HIS A 21 20.48 -4.05 5.21
CA HIS A 21 19.79 -3.10 6.08
C HIS A 21 18.27 -3.17 5.98
N THR A 22 17.73 -4.11 5.21
CA THR A 22 16.30 -4.32 5.02
C THR A 22 15.90 -5.76 5.36
N ILE A 23 14.60 -6.03 5.37
CA ILE A 23 14.07 -7.37 5.63
C ILE A 23 14.40 -8.28 4.44
N LYS A 24 14.74 -9.54 4.71
CA LYS A 24 15.03 -10.54 3.67
C LYS A 24 13.81 -10.69 2.75
N SER A 25 14.04 -10.59 1.45
CA SER A 25 13.00 -10.70 0.42
C SER A 25 13.50 -11.52 -0.77
N LEU A 26 12.56 -12.08 -1.52
CA LEU A 26 12.77 -12.73 -2.81
C LEU A 26 11.93 -12.01 -3.86
N ILE A 27 12.46 -11.90 -5.07
CA ILE A 27 11.84 -11.21 -6.19
C ILE A 27 11.58 -12.24 -7.28
N LEU A 28 10.33 -12.36 -7.71
CA LEU A 28 9.91 -13.28 -8.75
C LEU A 28 9.36 -12.45 -9.93
N PRO A 29 9.79 -12.70 -11.18
CA PRO A 29 9.18 -12.04 -12.32
C PRO A 29 7.71 -12.44 -12.42
N LEU A 30 6.83 -11.47 -12.65
CA LEU A 30 5.40 -11.71 -12.76
C LEU A 30 5.06 -12.09 -14.21
N PRO A 31 4.54 -13.31 -14.47
CA PRO A 31 4.19 -13.74 -15.82
C PRO A 31 3.04 -12.91 -16.40
N GLN A 32 3.05 -12.71 -17.73
CA GLN A 32 2.05 -11.89 -18.42
C GLN A 32 0.60 -12.38 -18.20
N ASN A 33 0.38 -13.69 -18.22
CA ASN A 33 -0.93 -14.29 -17.94
C ASN A 33 -1.40 -14.07 -16.49
N VAL A 34 -0.46 -13.93 -15.54
CA VAL A 34 -0.81 -13.58 -14.15
C VAL A 34 -1.19 -12.10 -14.06
N ILE A 35 -0.50 -11.21 -14.79
CA ILE A 35 -0.86 -9.78 -14.87
C ILE A 35 -2.27 -9.62 -15.45
N GLU A 36 -2.56 -10.29 -16.55
CA GLU A 36 -3.89 -10.29 -17.19
C GLU A 36 -4.97 -10.78 -16.22
N TYR A 37 -4.69 -11.84 -15.45
CA TYR A 37 -5.61 -12.33 -14.42
C TYR A 37 -5.82 -11.35 -13.26
N LEU A 38 -4.77 -10.64 -12.82
CA LEU A 38 -4.90 -9.64 -11.76
C LEU A 38 -5.78 -8.47 -12.22
N LEU A 39 -5.65 -8.06 -13.48
CA LEU A 39 -6.42 -6.97 -14.10
C LEU A 39 -7.82 -7.37 -14.59
N ASP A 40 -8.12 -8.66 -14.67
CA ASP A 40 -9.43 -9.14 -15.05
C ASP A 40 -10.48 -8.81 -13.96
N ASP A 41 -11.63 -8.28 -14.35
CA ASP A 41 -12.74 -7.95 -13.43
C ASP A 41 -13.50 -9.19 -12.92
N GLY A 42 -13.07 -10.39 -13.33
CA GLY A 42 -13.66 -11.66 -12.91
C GLY A 42 -13.61 -11.87 -11.40
N THR A 43 -14.67 -12.51 -10.88
CA THR A 43 -14.75 -12.89 -9.47
C THR A 43 -13.60 -13.83 -9.11
N LEU A 44 -12.93 -13.53 -7.99
CA LEU A 44 -11.88 -14.38 -7.46
C LEU A 44 -12.49 -15.71 -7.01
N VAL A 45 -12.24 -16.76 -7.79
CA VAL A 45 -12.61 -18.11 -7.39
C VAL A 45 -11.54 -18.60 -6.42
N VAL A 46 -11.75 -18.34 -5.14
CA VAL A 46 -10.94 -18.94 -4.08
C VAL A 46 -11.33 -20.41 -4.04
N SER A 47 -10.47 -21.28 -4.59
CA SER A 47 -10.62 -22.72 -4.38
C SER A 47 -10.58 -22.95 -2.87
N GLY A 48 -11.76 -23.17 -2.27
CA GLY A 48 -11.89 -23.41 -0.85
C GLY A 48 -10.98 -24.57 -0.48
N SER A 49 -10.02 -24.29 0.40
CA SER A 49 -9.21 -25.30 1.06
C SER A 49 -10.11 -26.44 1.54
N ASP A 50 -9.71 -27.68 1.27
CA ASP A 50 -10.37 -28.93 1.66
C ASP A 50 -10.93 -28.92 3.10
N HIS A 51 -12.16 -28.47 3.26
CA HIS A 51 -12.96 -28.63 4.47
C HIS A 51 -14.18 -29.48 4.13
N ASN A 52 -13.92 -30.78 4.00
CA ASN A 52 -14.76 -31.92 4.37
C ASN A 52 -16.21 -31.57 4.83
N THR A 53 -17.04 -31.05 3.93
CA THR A 53 -18.47 -30.90 4.16
C THR A 53 -19.09 -32.26 3.89
N GLN A 54 -19.29 -33.01 4.98
CA GLN A 54 -20.18 -34.16 4.96
C GLN A 54 -21.53 -33.70 4.39
N GLN A 55 -21.87 -34.26 3.23
CA GLN A 55 -23.16 -34.12 2.58
C GLN A 55 -24.28 -34.46 3.56
N THR A 56 -24.99 -33.46 4.07
CA THR A 56 -26.38 -33.65 4.48
C THR A 56 -27.25 -33.32 3.29
N HIS A 57 -27.70 -34.36 2.60
CA HIS A 57 -28.71 -34.29 1.55
C HIS A 57 -29.98 -33.62 2.06
N THR A 58 -30.28 -32.42 1.55
CA THR A 58 -31.64 -31.91 1.48
C THR A 58 -31.93 -31.56 0.02
N ASN A 59 -32.69 -32.44 -0.63
CA ASN A 59 -33.21 -32.24 -1.97
C ASN A 59 -34.11 -31.01 -1.98
N ASN A 60 -33.68 -29.94 -2.66
CA ASN A 60 -34.59 -29.00 -3.27
C ASN A 60 -34.07 -28.68 -4.68
N SER A 61 -34.94 -28.97 -5.64
CA SER A 61 -34.77 -28.76 -7.07
C SER A 61 -35.01 -27.29 -7.36
N ASP A 62 -33.95 -26.53 -7.62
CA ASP A 62 -34.00 -25.41 -8.55
C ASP A 62 -32.70 -25.40 -9.35
N SER A 63 -32.85 -25.56 -10.66
CA SER A 63 -31.74 -25.67 -11.60
C SER A 63 -31.37 -24.28 -12.10
N ASP A 64 -30.61 -23.55 -11.31
CA ASP A 64 -29.75 -22.49 -11.83
C ASP A 64 -28.40 -23.12 -12.17
N ALA A 65 -28.07 -23.12 -13.46
CA ALA A 65 -26.77 -23.54 -13.93
C ALA A 65 -25.74 -22.49 -13.48
N GLU A 66 -25.23 -22.63 -12.26
CA GLU A 66 -23.97 -22.00 -11.88
C GLU A 66 -22.90 -22.59 -12.80
N GLU A 67 -22.46 -21.81 -13.78
CA GLU A 67 -21.23 -22.14 -14.49
C GLU A 67 -20.14 -22.27 -13.43
N ASP A 68 -19.63 -23.49 -13.21
CA ASP A 68 -18.43 -23.73 -12.41
C ASP A 68 -17.30 -22.90 -13.01
N VAL A 69 -17.14 -21.66 -12.53
CA VAL A 69 -16.05 -20.78 -12.95
C VAL A 69 -14.78 -21.41 -12.41
N GLN A 70 -14.09 -22.18 -13.24
CA GLN A 70 -12.84 -22.80 -12.84
C GLN A 70 -11.77 -21.70 -12.73
N ALA A 71 -11.21 -21.54 -11.53
CA ALA A 71 -10.12 -20.60 -11.30
C ALA A 71 -8.97 -20.89 -12.28
N PRO A 72 -8.41 -19.87 -12.96
CA PRO A 72 -7.26 -20.08 -13.82
C PRO A 72 -6.09 -20.59 -12.98
N GLU A 73 -5.52 -21.72 -13.40
CA GLU A 73 -4.38 -22.32 -12.71
C GLU A 73 -3.05 -21.82 -13.28
N PHE A 74 -2.10 -21.55 -12.38
CA PHE A 74 -0.74 -21.15 -12.73
C PHE A 74 0.28 -22.12 -12.11
N PRO A 75 0.39 -23.38 -12.56
CA PRO A 75 1.12 -24.42 -11.82
C PRO A 75 2.62 -24.11 -11.66
N GLU A 76 3.26 -23.60 -12.72
CA GLU A 76 4.69 -23.24 -12.68
C GLU A 76 4.93 -22.05 -11.74
N PHE A 77 4.08 -21.03 -11.80
CA PHE A 77 4.20 -19.85 -10.95
C PHE A 77 3.90 -20.18 -9.49
N THR A 78 2.85 -20.97 -9.23
CA THR A 78 2.48 -21.48 -7.90
C THR A 78 3.64 -22.22 -7.25
N SER A 79 4.33 -23.08 -8.01
CA SER A 79 5.50 -23.81 -7.51
C SER A 79 6.63 -22.87 -7.10
N LYS A 80 6.97 -21.88 -7.96
CA LYS A 80 8.00 -20.87 -7.64
C LYS A 80 7.66 -20.02 -6.43
N VAL A 81 6.39 -19.62 -6.29
CA VAL A 81 5.89 -18.85 -5.16
C VAL A 81 5.98 -19.67 -3.87
N LEU A 82 5.53 -20.92 -3.88
CA LEU A 82 5.60 -21.80 -2.72
C LEU A 82 7.04 -22.08 -2.28
N GLU A 83 7.95 -22.31 -3.23
CA GLU A 83 9.39 -22.45 -2.95
C GLU A 83 9.95 -21.19 -2.26
N ALA A 84 9.59 -20.00 -2.76
CA ALA A 84 10.02 -18.74 -2.18
C ALA A 84 9.44 -18.50 -0.78
N ILE A 85 8.16 -18.81 -0.56
CA ILE A 85 7.51 -18.75 0.76
C ILE A 85 8.24 -19.66 1.76
N ASN A 86 8.53 -20.89 1.37
CA ASN A 86 9.28 -21.84 2.19
C ASN A 86 10.69 -21.33 2.52
N ALA A 87 11.41 -20.76 1.55
CA ALA A 87 12.74 -20.18 1.74
C ALA A 87 12.77 -18.94 2.66
N LEU A 88 11.62 -18.30 2.87
CA LEU A 88 11.43 -17.14 3.74
C LEU A 88 10.88 -17.51 5.14
N GLY A 89 10.57 -18.79 5.38
CA GLY A 89 10.11 -19.30 6.68
C GLY A 89 8.60 -19.53 6.74
N GLY A 90 7.94 -19.74 5.61
CA GLY A 90 6.55 -20.17 5.50
C GLY A 90 5.52 -19.04 5.51
N ARG A 91 5.90 -17.82 5.93
CA ARG A 91 4.99 -16.67 5.99
C ARG A 91 5.64 -15.44 5.39
N VAL A 92 4.92 -14.78 4.51
CA VAL A 92 5.44 -13.66 3.71
C VAL A 92 4.48 -12.47 3.71
N PHE A 93 5.04 -11.32 3.34
CA PHE A 93 4.32 -10.09 3.03
C PHE A 93 4.54 -9.79 1.54
N PRO A 94 3.49 -9.87 0.69
CA PRO A 94 3.62 -9.66 -0.74
C PRO A 94 3.53 -8.16 -1.11
N LYS A 95 4.29 -7.74 -2.12
CA LYS A 95 4.15 -6.44 -2.79
C LYS A 95 4.54 -6.54 -4.26
N LEU A 96 4.17 -5.55 -5.06
CA LEU A 96 4.70 -5.38 -6.42
C LEU A 96 5.97 -4.52 -6.41
N ASN A 97 6.37 -4.04 -7.58
CA ASN A 97 7.51 -3.16 -7.81
C ASN A 97 7.59 -2.00 -6.80
N TRP A 98 6.45 -1.36 -6.49
CA TRP A 98 6.41 -0.19 -5.62
C TRP A 98 5.46 -0.35 -4.44
N SER A 99 4.25 -0.86 -4.67
CA SER A 99 3.18 -0.81 -3.69
C SER A 99 2.88 -2.15 -3.05
N ALA A 100 2.52 -2.11 -1.77
CA ALA A 100 1.97 -3.26 -1.04
C ALA A 100 0.45 -3.09 -0.87
N PRO A 101 -0.33 -4.18 -0.82
CA PRO A 101 -1.80 -4.14 -0.83
C PRO A 101 -2.39 -3.78 0.54
N ARG A 102 -1.92 -2.70 1.16
CA ARG A 102 -2.31 -2.30 2.52
C ARG A 102 -3.78 -1.89 2.62
N ASP A 103 -4.27 -1.27 1.55
CA ASP A 103 -5.66 -0.93 1.33
C ASP A 103 -6.57 -2.16 1.27
N ALA A 104 -6.07 -3.32 0.82
CA ALA A 104 -6.82 -4.58 0.76
C ALA A 104 -6.83 -5.39 2.07
N ASN A 105 -6.34 -4.87 3.20
CA ASN A 105 -6.33 -5.63 4.46
C ASN A 105 -7.74 -6.05 4.94
N TRP A 106 -8.80 -5.45 4.40
CA TRP A 106 -10.20 -5.74 4.75
C TRP A 106 -10.72 -7.06 4.20
N ILE A 107 -10.18 -7.56 3.08
CA ILE A 107 -10.61 -8.82 2.47
C ILE A 107 -9.90 -10.02 3.09
N ALA A 108 -8.77 -9.79 3.77
CA ALA A 108 -7.99 -10.85 4.40
C ALA A 108 -8.79 -11.53 5.52
N LEU A 109 -8.93 -12.85 5.45
CA LEU A 109 -9.69 -13.67 6.41
C LEU A 109 -9.20 -13.51 7.86
N ASN A 110 -7.92 -13.18 8.04
CA ASN A 110 -7.26 -12.99 9.33
C ASN A 110 -7.00 -11.49 9.67
N SER A 111 -7.55 -10.56 8.88
CA SER A 111 -7.25 -9.11 8.97
C SER A 111 -5.76 -8.78 8.97
N SER A 112 -4.96 -9.62 8.31
CA SER A 112 -3.51 -9.49 8.22
C SER A 112 -3.05 -9.56 6.76
N LEU A 113 -2.00 -8.81 6.44
CA LEU A 113 -1.33 -8.85 5.13
C LEU A 113 -0.33 -10.01 5.02
N GLN A 114 -0.44 -10.98 5.92
CA GLN A 114 0.36 -12.19 5.95
C GLN A 114 -0.23 -13.22 5.00
N CYS A 115 0.60 -13.73 4.10
CA CYS A 115 0.24 -14.79 3.17
C CYS A 115 1.11 -16.03 3.40
N ASP A 116 0.53 -17.21 3.16
CA ASP A 116 1.25 -18.48 3.10
C ASP A 116 0.99 -19.26 1.80
N SER A 117 0.05 -18.79 0.96
CA SER A 117 -0.28 -19.37 -0.33
C SER A 117 -0.36 -18.34 -1.46
N LEU A 118 -0.36 -18.81 -2.72
CA LEU A 118 -0.60 -17.94 -3.88
C LEU A 118 -2.03 -17.38 -3.87
N SER A 119 -3.00 -18.17 -3.40
CA SER A 119 -4.40 -17.76 -3.32
C SER A 119 -4.59 -16.54 -2.41
N ASP A 120 -3.89 -16.49 -1.26
CA ASP A 120 -3.93 -15.33 -0.36
C ASP A 120 -3.35 -14.08 -1.03
N ILE A 121 -2.25 -14.26 -1.79
CA ILE A 121 -1.60 -13.16 -2.51
C ILE A 121 -2.54 -12.61 -3.57
N PHE A 122 -3.18 -13.48 -4.37
CA PHE A 122 -4.14 -13.07 -5.38
C PHE A 122 -5.36 -12.39 -4.77
N LEU A 123 -5.86 -12.89 -3.64
CA LEU A 123 -6.96 -12.27 -2.91
C LEU A 123 -6.63 -10.82 -2.54
N LEU A 124 -5.46 -10.57 -1.95
CA LEU A 124 -5.04 -9.21 -1.60
C LEU A 124 -4.78 -8.34 -2.83
N PHE A 125 -4.13 -8.88 -3.86
CA PHE A 125 -3.72 -8.10 -5.02
C PHE A 125 -4.91 -7.66 -5.88
N LYS A 126 -5.88 -8.55 -6.12
CA LYS A 126 -7.09 -8.22 -6.88
C LYS A 126 -8.04 -7.28 -6.13
N SER A 127 -7.92 -7.19 -4.80
CA SER A 127 -8.72 -6.28 -3.97
C SER A 127 -7.99 -4.97 -3.62
N SER A 128 -6.82 -4.70 -4.21
CA SER A 128 -6.01 -3.51 -3.92
C SER A 128 -6.01 -2.53 -5.09
N ASP A 129 -6.44 -1.31 -4.81
CA ASP A 129 -6.30 -0.15 -5.70
C ASP A 129 -4.82 0.21 -5.87
N PHE A 130 -4.00 0.06 -4.84
CA PHE A 130 -2.55 0.32 -4.93
C PHE A 130 -1.85 -0.62 -5.92
N ILE A 131 -2.20 -1.90 -5.90
CA ILE A 131 -1.68 -2.89 -6.86
C ILE A 131 -2.20 -2.59 -8.27
N THR A 132 -3.47 -2.22 -8.39
CA THR A 132 -4.06 -1.84 -9.68
C THR A 132 -3.37 -0.59 -10.27
N HIS A 133 -3.08 0.40 -9.44
CA HIS A 133 -2.32 1.59 -9.84
C HIS A 133 -0.92 1.23 -10.35
N ASP A 134 -0.18 0.38 -9.62
CA ASP A 134 1.14 -0.09 -10.04
C ASP A 134 1.10 -0.73 -11.44
N LEU A 135 0.07 -1.55 -11.75
CA LEU A 135 -0.06 -2.28 -13.02
C LEU A 135 -0.54 -1.42 -14.20
N THR A 136 -1.32 -0.37 -13.93
CA THR A 136 -2.04 0.38 -14.97
C THR A 136 -1.54 1.80 -15.18
N GLN A 137 -1.13 2.49 -14.10
CA GLN A 137 -0.88 3.94 -14.12
C GLN A 137 0.36 4.37 -13.29
N PRO A 138 1.50 3.64 -13.29
CA PRO A 138 2.63 3.95 -12.41
C PRO A 138 3.28 5.31 -12.67
N PHE A 139 3.11 5.86 -13.88
CA PHE A 139 3.73 7.13 -14.31
C PHE A 139 2.75 8.31 -14.39
N LEU A 140 1.50 8.16 -13.96
CA LEU A 140 0.43 9.14 -14.19
C LEU A 140 0.77 10.55 -13.67
N VAL A 141 1.47 10.65 -12.54
CA VAL A 141 1.79 11.92 -11.86
C VAL A 141 3.19 12.45 -12.23
N CYS A 142 3.88 11.83 -13.19
CA CYS A 142 5.19 12.29 -13.66
C CYS A 142 5.06 13.59 -14.46
N SER A 143 6.04 14.49 -14.34
CA SER A 143 6.04 15.78 -15.05
C SER A 143 6.41 15.66 -16.54
N ASP A 144 7.09 14.58 -16.92
CA ASP A 144 7.64 14.30 -18.25
C ASP A 144 6.71 13.39 -19.07
N GLN A 145 5.41 13.71 -19.10
CA GLN A 145 4.40 12.92 -19.82
C GLN A 145 4.66 12.81 -21.32
N ASP A 146 5.28 13.83 -21.93
CA ASP A 146 5.62 13.84 -23.36
C ASP A 146 6.67 12.79 -23.75
N SER A 147 7.39 12.23 -22.77
CA SER A 147 8.37 11.17 -23.00
C SER A 147 7.69 9.79 -23.05
N PRO A 148 8.20 8.83 -23.85
CA PRO A 148 7.64 7.48 -23.86
C PRO A 148 7.80 6.81 -22.49
N ASP A 149 6.79 6.04 -22.07
CA ASP A 149 6.86 5.31 -20.81
C ASP A 149 7.99 4.26 -20.84
N PRO A 150 8.79 4.15 -19.76
CA PRO A 150 9.75 3.07 -19.61
C PRO A 150 9.07 1.70 -19.66
N VAL A 151 9.75 0.71 -20.24
CA VAL A 151 9.30 -0.68 -20.17
C VAL A 151 9.49 -1.20 -18.74
N VAL A 152 8.38 -1.53 -18.08
CA VAL A 152 8.36 -2.07 -16.72
C VAL A 152 8.26 -3.59 -16.78
N ASN A 153 9.17 -4.27 -16.10
CA ASN A 153 9.04 -5.70 -15.83
C ASN A 153 8.40 -5.85 -14.45
N TYR A 154 7.14 -6.26 -14.41
CA TYR A 154 6.45 -6.44 -13.15
C TYR A 154 7.02 -7.61 -12.35
N GLU A 155 7.09 -7.41 -11.04
CA GLU A 155 7.70 -8.38 -10.12
C GLU A 155 6.80 -8.61 -8.91
N LEU A 156 6.68 -9.88 -8.52
CA LEU A 156 6.14 -10.27 -7.23
C LEU A 156 7.28 -10.30 -6.22
N VAL A 157 7.25 -9.37 -5.27
CA VAL A 157 8.19 -9.32 -4.15
C VAL A 157 7.57 -10.03 -2.96
N LEU A 158 8.24 -11.08 -2.49
CA LEU A 158 7.89 -11.77 -1.26
C LEU A 158 8.88 -11.40 -0.18
N ARG A 159 8.42 -10.64 0.81
CA ARG A 159 9.23 -10.27 1.98
C ARG A 159 8.96 -11.25 3.11
N LYS A 160 9.99 -11.64 3.87
CA LYS A 160 9.80 -12.44 5.08
C LYS A 160 8.85 -11.71 6.04
N TRP A 161 7.79 -12.39 6.49
CA TRP A 161 6.87 -11.82 7.46
C TRP A 161 7.60 -11.47 8.76
N SER A 162 7.41 -10.24 9.21
CA SER A 162 7.94 -9.72 10.48
C SER A 162 6.85 -8.86 11.12
N GLU A 163 6.58 -9.07 12.40
CA GLU A 163 5.61 -8.26 13.16
C GLU A 163 6.24 -6.92 13.51
N LEU A 164 6.00 -5.92 12.67
CA LEU A 164 6.44 -4.55 12.92
C LEU A 164 5.39 -3.84 13.77
N ILE A 165 5.85 -3.23 14.87
CA ILE A 165 4.99 -2.42 15.73
C ILE A 165 4.81 -1.06 15.06
N PRO A 166 3.58 -0.60 14.74
CA PRO A 166 3.38 0.62 13.95
C PRO A 166 4.03 1.88 14.54
N GLY A 167 4.09 1.98 15.88
CA GLY A 167 4.79 3.07 16.57
C GLY A 167 6.30 3.12 16.36
N GLY A 168 6.92 2.10 15.75
CA GLY A 168 8.34 2.10 15.39
C GLY A 168 8.61 2.50 13.94
N GLU A 169 7.59 2.81 13.14
CA GLU A 169 7.73 3.15 11.72
C GLU A 169 7.77 4.66 11.47
N PHE A 170 8.71 5.07 10.61
CA PHE A 170 8.92 6.47 10.26
C PHE A 170 9.14 6.62 8.75
N ARG A 171 8.65 7.72 8.20
CA ARG A 171 8.92 8.17 6.84
C ARG A 171 9.93 9.30 6.86
N CYS A 172 10.97 9.16 6.06
CA CYS A 172 12.10 10.08 6.01
C CYS A 172 12.17 10.74 4.64
N PHE A 173 12.33 12.06 4.61
CA PHE A 173 12.34 12.85 3.38
C PHE A 173 13.76 13.34 3.11
N VAL A 174 14.26 13.05 1.91
CA VAL A 174 15.61 13.42 1.47
C VAL A 174 15.49 14.37 0.29
N LYS A 175 16.22 15.48 0.36
CA LYS A 175 16.32 16.46 -0.71
C LYS A 175 17.76 16.93 -0.83
N GLU A 176 18.29 17.00 -2.05
CA GLU A 176 19.68 17.33 -2.36
C GLU A 176 20.67 16.48 -1.54
N ASN A 177 20.39 15.18 -1.42
CA ASN A 177 21.14 14.22 -0.58
C ASN A 177 21.23 14.60 0.91
N LYS A 178 20.31 15.41 1.42
CA LYS A 178 20.19 15.75 2.85
C LYS A 178 18.88 15.24 3.41
N LEU A 179 18.92 14.64 4.59
CA LEU A 179 17.72 14.28 5.34
C LEU A 179 17.12 15.57 5.90
N ILE A 180 15.94 15.96 5.41
CA ILE A 180 15.30 17.24 5.75
C ILE A 180 14.16 17.07 6.77
N ALA A 181 13.50 15.92 6.78
CA ALA A 181 12.35 15.69 7.66
C ALA A 181 12.15 14.19 7.97
N ILE A 182 11.56 13.91 9.13
CA ILE A 182 11.17 12.59 9.60
C ILE A 182 9.76 12.69 10.20
N SER A 183 8.85 11.84 9.73
CA SER A 183 7.46 11.76 10.18
C SER A 183 7.16 10.38 10.76
N GLN A 184 6.37 10.32 11.84
CA GLN A 184 5.72 9.08 12.28
C GLN A 184 4.83 8.51 11.16
N ARG A 185 4.98 7.21 10.84
CA ARG A 185 4.23 6.60 9.73
C ARG A 185 2.75 6.44 10.03
N ASP A 186 2.43 5.95 11.22
CA ASP A 186 1.06 5.82 11.73
C ASP A 186 0.66 7.07 12.50
N TYR A 187 0.35 8.15 11.78
CA TYR A 187 -0.02 9.43 12.40
C TYR A 187 -1.40 9.41 13.09
N THR A 188 -2.20 8.36 12.88
CA THR A 188 -3.55 8.25 13.45
C THR A 188 -3.56 7.92 14.94
N GLN A 189 -2.44 7.43 15.47
CA GLN A 189 -2.29 7.00 16.85
C GLN A 189 -1.25 7.83 17.59
N HIS A 190 -1.53 8.06 18.88
CA HIS A 190 -0.56 8.63 19.80
C HIS A 190 0.27 7.51 20.45
N TYR A 191 1.60 7.59 20.33
CA TYR A 191 2.51 6.69 21.03
C TYR A 191 3.37 7.45 22.05
N GLN A 192 3.05 7.32 23.33
CA GLN A 192 3.71 8.08 24.40
C GLN A 192 5.24 7.89 24.45
N HIS A 193 5.73 6.74 23.99
CA HIS A 193 7.17 6.46 23.96
C HIS A 193 7.93 7.30 22.93
N LEU A 194 7.28 7.77 21.85
CA LEU A 194 7.90 8.59 20.82
C LEU A 194 8.37 9.93 21.38
N LEU A 195 7.50 10.62 22.15
CA LEU A 195 7.84 11.88 22.79
C LEU A 195 9.00 11.76 23.80
N LYS A 196 9.14 10.60 24.44
CA LYS A 196 10.22 10.36 25.41
C LYS A 196 11.54 9.97 24.74
N GLN A 197 11.50 9.53 23.49
CA GLN A 197 12.65 8.98 22.77
C GLN A 197 12.99 9.77 21.51
N GLU A 198 12.41 10.95 21.33
CA GLU A 198 12.56 11.79 20.13
C GLU A 198 14.03 11.98 19.72
N GLU A 199 14.88 12.44 20.64
CA GLU A 199 16.32 12.62 20.37
C GLU A 199 17.02 11.32 19.96
N HIS A 200 16.65 10.20 20.58
CA HIS A 200 17.24 8.89 20.27
C HIS A 200 16.78 8.36 18.90
N ILE A 201 15.53 8.64 18.52
CA ILE A 201 14.97 8.28 17.21
C ILE A 201 15.65 9.12 16.13
N LEU A 202 15.70 10.44 16.32
CA LEU A 202 16.39 11.38 15.44
C LEU A 202 17.83 10.95 15.19
N HIS A 203 18.61 10.74 16.26
CA HIS A 203 19.99 10.32 16.15
C HIS A 203 20.13 8.98 15.40
N ALA A 204 19.32 7.97 15.75
CA ALA A 204 19.40 6.65 15.11
C ALA A 204 19.08 6.70 13.60
N VAL A 205 18.07 7.49 13.21
CA VAL A 205 17.69 7.64 11.80
C VAL A 205 18.71 8.46 11.02
N GLN A 206 19.24 9.55 11.60
CA GLN A 206 20.31 10.34 10.98
C GLN A 206 21.61 9.54 10.80
N GLU A 207 21.99 8.76 11.82
CA GLU A 207 23.15 7.87 11.75
C GLU A 207 22.95 6.80 10.67
N PHE A 208 21.78 6.17 10.63
CA PHE A 208 21.44 5.19 9.60
C PHE A 208 21.49 5.80 8.19
N PHE A 209 20.92 6.99 8.01
CA PHE A 209 20.94 7.71 6.74
C PHE A 209 22.38 8.00 6.29
N SER A 210 23.17 8.68 7.11
CA SER A 210 24.54 9.08 6.78
C SER A 210 25.47 7.90 6.50
N GLN A 211 25.33 6.79 7.24
CA GLN A 211 26.19 5.62 7.09
C GLN A 211 25.76 4.70 5.95
N HIS A 212 24.46 4.53 5.72
CA HIS A 212 23.93 3.44 4.89
C HIS A 212 23.16 3.88 3.64
N ILE A 213 22.62 5.09 3.60
CA ILE A 213 21.72 5.54 2.52
C ILE A 213 22.29 6.72 1.72
N GLN A 214 22.83 7.73 2.40
CA GLN A 214 23.29 8.98 1.80
C GLN A 214 24.35 8.72 0.73
N TYR A 215 24.18 9.34 -0.45
CA TYR A 215 25.05 9.18 -1.64
C TYR A 215 25.17 7.73 -2.17
N LYS A 216 24.32 6.80 -1.73
CA LYS A 216 24.29 5.41 -2.22
C LYS A 216 23.06 5.09 -3.05
N PHE A 217 21.99 5.85 -2.89
CA PHE A 217 20.83 5.77 -3.78
C PHE A 217 21.08 6.53 -5.09
N LEU A 218 20.30 6.22 -6.13
CA LEU A 218 20.49 6.72 -7.48
C LEU A 218 20.07 8.20 -7.62
N ASP A 219 19.05 8.61 -6.87
CA ASP A 219 18.51 9.97 -6.88
C ASP A 219 18.96 10.77 -5.65
N GLU A 220 19.05 12.10 -5.81
CA GLU A 220 19.35 13.02 -4.69
C GLU A 220 18.11 13.39 -3.86
N ASP A 221 16.94 13.28 -4.48
CA ASP A 221 15.63 13.59 -3.90
C ASP A 221 14.79 12.32 -3.87
N PHE A 222 14.50 11.80 -2.68
CA PHE A 222 13.70 10.58 -2.49
C PHE A 222 13.10 10.53 -1.09
N VAL A 223 12.18 9.61 -0.89
CA VAL A 223 11.58 9.30 0.41
C VAL A 223 11.94 7.88 0.77
N PHE A 224 12.27 7.61 2.02
CA PHE A 224 12.48 6.24 2.48
C PHE A 224 11.77 6.00 3.81
N ASP A 225 11.20 4.80 3.94
CA ASP A 225 10.51 4.36 5.14
C ASP A 225 11.47 3.50 5.97
N VAL A 226 11.51 3.71 7.27
CA VAL A 226 12.32 2.93 8.21
C VAL A 226 11.51 2.41 9.37
N TYR A 227 11.96 1.30 9.93
CA TYR A 227 11.48 0.74 11.19
C TYR A 227 12.62 0.74 12.21
N ARG A 228 12.36 1.28 13.40
CA ARG A 228 13.26 1.21 14.55
C ARG A 228 12.75 0.15 15.51
N ASP A 229 13.52 -0.91 15.72
CA ASP A 229 13.15 -1.96 16.66
C ASP A 229 13.38 -1.53 18.13
N SER A 230 12.93 -2.38 19.06
CA SER A 230 13.07 -2.14 20.50
C SER A 230 14.52 -2.13 21.00
N GLN A 231 15.47 -2.65 20.22
CA GLN A 231 16.91 -2.60 20.52
C GLN A 231 17.56 -1.32 19.95
N GLY A 232 16.80 -0.51 19.21
CA GLY A 232 17.26 0.73 18.60
C GLY A 232 17.90 0.56 17.23
N ARG A 233 17.89 -0.65 16.66
CA ARG A 233 18.39 -0.88 15.30
C ARG A 233 17.35 -0.40 14.29
N VAL A 234 17.85 0.27 13.25
CA VAL A 234 17.05 0.82 12.15
C VAL A 234 17.10 -0.12 10.95
N TRP A 235 15.94 -0.34 10.34
CA TRP A 235 15.74 -1.19 9.19
C TRP A 235 15.06 -0.39 8.08
N LEU A 236 15.60 -0.43 6.86
CA LEU A 236 14.95 0.14 5.68
C LEU A 236 13.73 -0.72 5.32
N ILE A 237 12.57 -0.09 5.17
CA ILE A 237 11.30 -0.73 4.84
C ILE A 237 10.92 -0.50 3.39
N ASP A 238 11.07 0.72 2.89
CA ASP A 238 10.73 1.06 1.50
C ASP A 238 11.47 2.29 1.01
N VAL A 239 11.53 2.47 -0.31
CA VAL A 239 12.01 3.69 -0.98
C VAL A 239 10.94 4.14 -1.96
N ASN A 240 10.58 5.42 -1.90
CA ASN A 240 9.52 6.02 -2.69
C ASN A 240 10.03 7.31 -3.37
N PRO A 241 9.44 7.70 -4.50
CA PRO A 241 9.81 8.95 -5.16
C PRO A 241 9.49 10.17 -4.29
N PHE A 242 10.28 11.24 -4.47
CA PHE A 242 10.01 12.55 -3.86
C PHE A 242 8.96 13.33 -4.68
N GLY A 243 7.72 13.37 -4.19
CA GLY A 243 6.62 14.14 -4.77
C GLY A 243 5.25 13.65 -4.32
N GLU A 244 4.20 14.33 -4.78
CA GLU A 244 2.81 14.17 -4.33
C GLU A 244 2.23 12.75 -4.44
N VAL A 245 2.79 11.88 -5.28
CA VAL A 245 2.44 10.45 -5.35
C VAL A 245 2.71 9.72 -4.03
N THR A 246 3.64 10.22 -3.23
CA THR A 246 4.01 9.67 -1.93
C THR A 246 3.30 10.47 -0.83
N GLU A 247 2.59 9.80 0.09
CA GLU A 247 1.96 10.51 1.22
C GLU A 247 3.00 11.26 2.07
N SER A 248 2.78 12.56 2.30
CA SER A 248 3.65 13.43 3.12
C SER A 248 3.38 13.31 4.63
N LEU A 249 2.31 12.62 5.03
CA LEU A 249 1.93 12.33 6.42
C LEU A 249 1.74 13.60 7.27
N LEU A 250 2.58 13.81 8.29
CA LEU A 250 2.52 14.99 9.17
C LEU A 250 3.16 16.24 8.54
N PHE A 251 3.53 16.19 7.26
CA PHE A 251 4.05 17.30 6.49
C PHE A 251 3.19 17.63 5.28
N SER A 252 3.35 18.82 4.70
CA SER A 252 2.84 19.16 3.37
C SER A 252 3.94 19.05 2.31
N TRP A 253 3.57 18.78 1.04
CA TRP A 253 4.55 18.80 -0.04
C TRP A 253 5.09 20.19 -0.34
N GLU A 254 4.30 21.23 -0.09
CA GLU A 254 4.71 22.62 -0.21
C GLU A 254 5.88 22.94 0.72
N GLU A 255 5.82 22.55 2.01
CA GLU A 255 6.90 22.83 2.95
C GLU A 255 8.15 21.97 2.69
N LEU A 256 7.98 20.71 2.28
CA LEU A 256 9.09 19.82 1.91
C LEU A 256 9.83 20.31 0.65
N THR A 257 9.11 20.96 -0.27
CA THR A 257 9.68 21.44 -1.54
C THR A 257 10.25 22.85 -1.43
N SER A 258 9.73 23.71 -0.55
CA SER A 258 10.05 25.14 -0.54
C SER A 258 11.48 25.50 -0.13
N GLY A 259 12.31 24.54 0.32
CA GLY A 259 13.75 24.75 0.57
C GLY A 259 14.08 25.78 1.66
N GLY A 260 13.07 26.42 2.25
CA GLY A 260 13.19 27.34 3.36
C GLY A 260 13.27 26.55 4.65
N GLU A 261 14.41 26.65 5.32
CA GLU A 261 14.57 26.57 6.77
C GLU A 261 13.33 26.04 7.51
N MET A 262 13.18 24.72 7.56
CA MET A 262 12.29 24.05 8.53
C MET A 262 12.69 24.35 9.98
N SER A 263 13.79 25.08 10.17
CA SER A 263 14.21 25.81 11.36
C SER A 263 13.60 27.23 11.39
N ILE A 264 12.41 27.42 11.95
CA ILE A 264 12.00 28.58 12.76
C ILE A 264 10.62 28.22 13.33
N ASN A 265 10.62 27.67 14.55
CA ASN A 265 9.55 27.82 15.54
C ASN A 265 9.89 27.15 16.89
N THR A 266 11.10 26.59 17.02
CA THR A 266 11.70 26.22 18.30
C THR A 266 13.02 26.97 18.44
N GLU A 267 13.20 27.70 19.54
CA GLU A 267 14.37 28.53 19.87
C GLU A 267 15.66 27.73 20.13
N SER A 268 15.95 26.71 19.33
CA SER A 268 17.12 25.85 19.47
C SER A 268 17.78 25.62 18.11
N CYS A 269 19.03 26.08 18.01
CA CYS A 269 19.97 25.96 16.91
C CYS A 269 20.39 24.49 16.64
N PHE A 270 19.44 23.61 16.35
CA PHE A 270 19.74 22.23 15.94
C PHE A 270 19.80 22.15 14.41
N ASP A 271 21.01 21.89 13.89
CA ASP A 271 21.32 21.60 12.47
C ASP A 271 20.86 20.17 12.09
N GLY A 272 19.59 19.85 12.38
CA GLY A 272 19.00 18.51 12.23
C GLY A 272 17.70 18.53 11.42
N PRO A 273 17.23 17.36 10.94
CA PRO A 273 15.98 17.24 10.22
C PRO A 273 14.79 17.59 11.12
N ALA A 274 13.72 18.12 10.53
CA ALA A 274 12.47 18.32 11.25
C ALA A 274 11.86 16.99 11.64
N PHE A 275 11.53 16.80 12.93
CA PHE A 275 10.82 15.61 13.41
C PHE A 275 9.38 15.96 13.75
N ARG A 276 8.43 15.17 13.26
CA ARG A 276 7.01 15.29 13.64
C ARG A 276 6.44 13.93 14.04
N CYS A 277 5.84 13.91 15.22
CA CYS A 277 5.04 12.81 15.73
C CYS A 277 3.73 13.35 16.32
N THR A 278 2.77 12.47 16.53
CA THR A 278 1.46 12.82 17.05
C THR A 278 1.54 13.14 18.56
N THR A 279 1.32 14.40 18.94
CA THR A 279 1.65 14.94 20.28
C THR A 279 0.53 14.89 21.32
N SER A 280 -0.73 14.83 20.91
CA SER A 280 -1.91 14.76 21.81
C SER A 280 -2.59 13.40 21.71
N GLU A 281 -3.38 13.02 22.73
CA GLU A 281 -4.32 11.91 22.60
C GLU A 281 -5.31 12.25 21.49
N VAL A 282 -5.00 11.84 20.27
CA VAL A 282 -5.92 12.02 19.15
C VAL A 282 -7.11 11.11 19.42
N THR A 283 -8.32 11.67 19.40
CA THR A 283 -9.53 10.84 19.42
C THR A 283 -9.48 9.90 18.22
N VAL A 284 -9.87 8.63 18.41
CA VAL A 284 -9.81 7.56 17.40
C VAL A 284 -10.09 8.09 15.99
N GLN A 285 -9.04 8.21 15.18
CA GLN A 285 -9.17 8.62 13.78
C GLN A 285 -9.40 7.37 12.93
N PRO A 286 -10.26 7.44 11.91
CA PRO A 286 -10.37 6.37 10.93
C PRO A 286 -9.01 6.17 10.23
N SER A 287 -8.61 4.91 10.03
CA SER A 287 -7.46 4.60 9.20
C SER A 287 -7.65 5.18 7.79
N PRO A 288 -6.61 5.76 7.16
CA PRO A 288 -6.70 6.29 5.80
C PRO A 288 -7.12 5.23 4.78
N CYS A 289 -6.82 3.95 5.06
CA CYS A 289 -7.21 2.84 4.21
C CYS A 289 -8.72 2.49 4.29
N LEU A 290 -9.51 3.14 5.17
CA LEU A 290 -10.94 2.86 5.28
C LEU A 290 -11.74 3.35 4.06
N SER A 291 -11.31 4.43 3.39
CA SER A 291 -11.98 4.93 2.17
C SER A 291 -11.97 3.89 1.05
N TYR A 292 -10.93 3.07 0.96
CA TYR A 292 -10.77 1.99 -0.02
C TYR A 292 -11.69 0.78 0.23
N ARG A 293 -12.43 0.77 1.34
CA ARG A 293 -13.45 -0.25 1.62
C ARG A 293 -14.83 0.13 1.08
N ILE A 294 -14.97 1.35 0.59
CA ILE A 294 -16.24 1.94 0.18
C ILE A 294 -16.21 2.09 -1.35
N PRO A 295 -17.31 1.75 -2.06
CA PRO A 295 -17.35 1.96 -3.50
C PRO A 295 -17.01 3.40 -3.86
N ARG A 296 -16.20 3.59 -4.90
CA ARG A 296 -15.70 4.92 -5.32
C ARG A 296 -16.84 5.93 -5.52
N ASP A 297 -17.99 5.48 -6.02
CA ASP A 297 -19.18 6.33 -6.15
C ASP A 297 -19.62 6.97 -4.83
N PHE A 298 -19.61 6.23 -3.71
CA PHE A 298 -19.97 6.78 -2.40
C PHE A 298 -18.89 7.72 -1.86
N VAL A 299 -17.61 7.46 -2.15
CA VAL A 299 -16.51 8.34 -1.79
C VAL A 299 -16.65 9.67 -2.53
N ASP A 300 -16.83 9.64 -3.85
CA ASP A 300 -16.97 10.83 -4.71
C ASP A 300 -18.21 11.67 -4.33
N LEU A 301 -19.31 11.00 -3.96
CA LEU A 301 -20.52 11.64 -3.43
C LEU A 301 -20.25 12.36 -2.10
N SER A 302 -19.43 11.76 -1.24
CA SER A 302 -19.10 12.32 0.09
C SER A 302 -18.06 13.44 0.02
N SER A 303 -17.10 13.34 -0.91
CA SER A 303 -16.08 14.37 -1.15
C SER A 303 -16.61 15.54 -1.99
N GLY A 304 -17.68 15.30 -2.76
CA GLY A 304 -18.26 16.30 -3.67
C GLY A 304 -17.45 16.50 -4.95
N GLU A 305 -16.55 15.57 -5.26
CA GLU A 305 -15.68 15.64 -6.43
C GLU A 305 -16.43 15.42 -7.75
N ASP A 306 -17.54 14.66 -7.72
CA ASP A 306 -18.36 14.38 -8.90
C ASP A 306 -19.86 14.68 -8.68
N ALA A 307 -20.28 15.85 -9.15
CA ALA A 307 -21.68 16.28 -9.08
C ALA A 307 -22.63 15.43 -9.96
N TYR A 308 -22.13 14.74 -10.98
CA TYR A 308 -22.97 13.91 -11.87
C TYR A 308 -23.42 12.62 -11.18
N LYS A 309 -22.54 12.00 -10.37
CA LYS A 309 -22.91 10.83 -9.55
C LYS A 309 -24.03 11.13 -8.56
N LEU A 310 -24.04 12.36 -8.00
CA LEU A 310 -25.14 12.80 -7.12
C LEU A 310 -26.46 12.92 -7.88
N ILE A 311 -26.41 13.46 -9.11
CA ILE A 311 -27.58 13.57 -9.96
C ILE A 311 -28.13 12.18 -10.32
N ASP A 312 -27.27 11.22 -10.64
CA ASP A 312 -27.69 9.86 -10.98
C ASP A 312 -28.24 9.10 -9.76
N PHE A 313 -27.64 9.27 -8.59
CA PHE A 313 -28.19 8.75 -7.34
C PHE A 313 -29.58 9.31 -7.03
N LEU A 314 -29.78 10.62 -7.22
CA LEU A 314 -31.08 11.27 -7.03
C LEU A 314 -32.14 10.78 -8.04
N LYS A 315 -31.75 10.53 -9.30
CA LYS A 315 -32.65 9.92 -10.29
C LYS A 315 -33.06 8.51 -9.90
N LEU A 316 -32.12 7.69 -9.43
CA LEU A 316 -32.40 6.32 -9.00
C LEU A 316 -33.41 6.28 -7.85
N LYS A 317 -33.24 7.16 -6.85
CA LYS A 317 -34.20 7.31 -5.75
C LYS A 317 -35.58 7.75 -6.22
N LYS A 318 -35.64 8.64 -7.21
CA LYS A 318 -36.90 9.10 -7.77
C LYS A 318 -37.63 7.96 -8.49
N SER A 319 -36.92 7.15 -9.28
CA SER A 319 -37.48 5.96 -9.93
C SER A 319 -37.97 4.93 -8.91
N GLN A 320 -37.22 4.68 -7.84
CA GLN A 320 -37.68 3.77 -6.76
C GLN A 320 -38.94 4.28 -6.05
N GLN A 321 -39.09 5.60 -5.87
CA GLN A 321 -40.31 6.19 -5.31
C GLN A 321 -41.50 6.03 -6.27
N GLU A 322 -41.30 6.29 -7.56
CA GLU A 322 -42.32 6.12 -8.60
C GLU A 322 -42.76 4.63 -8.70
N ASP A 323 -41.82 3.68 -8.68
CA ASP A 323 -42.13 2.24 -8.69
C ASP A 323 -42.91 1.79 -7.44
N SER A 324 -42.57 2.33 -6.25
CA SER A 324 -43.29 2.01 -5.02
C SER A 324 -44.70 2.64 -4.94
N GLU A 325 -44.92 3.79 -5.58
CA GLU A 325 -46.23 4.41 -5.70
C GLU A 325 -47.12 3.71 -6.75
N GLU A 326 -46.52 3.07 -7.77
CA GLU A 326 -47.24 2.23 -8.74
C GLU A 326 -47.62 0.85 -8.15
N GLU A 327 -46.79 0.24 -7.30
CA GLU A 327 -47.14 -1.00 -6.58
C GLU A 327 -48.26 -0.80 -5.54
N GLU A 328 -48.32 0.33 -4.84
CA GLU A 328 -49.43 0.65 -3.91
C GLU A 328 -50.76 0.94 -4.64
N ASN A 329 -50.72 1.31 -5.92
CA ASN A 329 -51.90 1.60 -6.74
C ASN A 329 -52.30 0.46 -7.70
N ALA A 330 -51.65 -0.71 -7.61
CA ALA A 330 -52.04 -1.87 -8.40
C ALA A 330 -53.39 -2.44 -7.92
N PRO A 331 -54.44 -2.52 -8.78
CA PRO A 331 -55.74 -3.04 -8.38
C PRO A 331 -55.66 -4.55 -8.07
N GLN A 332 -56.21 -4.97 -6.92
CA GLN A 332 -56.39 -6.37 -6.50
C GLN A 332 -57.25 -7.20 -7.46
#